data_AF-A0A7Y4ZC86-F1
#
_entry.id   AF-A0A7Y4ZC86-F1
#
_cell.length_a   1.000
_cell.length_b   1.000
_cell.length_c   1.000
_cell.angle_alpha   90.00
_cell.angle_beta   90.00
_cell.angle_gamma   90.00
#
_symmetry.space_group_name_H-M   'P 1'
#
loop_
_entity.id
_entity.type
_entity.pdbx_description
1 polymer ?
#
loop_
_entity_poly.entity_id
_entity_poly.type
_entity_poly.pdbx_seq_one_letter_code
_entity_poly.pdbx_strand_id
1 'polypeptide(L)'
;MEADVKDNAYFSVDSKGLLAFTEQGMAEYRSYFGKAGIDIRTIKSMEDFKKARQAASPFFDEHLAAKVKKGEKTLERRLLIAMAESNEDEIKRLERLLDAEDKGIKLV
;
A
#
# COMPACT_ATOMS: atom_id res chain seq x y z
N MET A 1 7.19 4.24 -33.37
CA MET A 1 7.72 4.80 -32.12
C MET A 1 6.63 4.58 -31.09
N GLU A 2 6.56 3.37 -30.53
CA GLU A 2 5.59 3.04 -29.49
C GLU A 2 6.01 3.79 -28.23
N ALA A 3 5.15 4.68 -27.76
CA ALA A 3 5.41 5.35 -26.51
C ALA A 3 5.13 4.38 -25.38
N ASP A 4 6.12 4.17 -24.52
CA ASP A 4 6.05 3.35 -23.31
C ASP A 4 4.95 3.90 -22.39
N VAL A 5 3.74 3.33 -22.49
CA VAL A 5 2.66 3.57 -21.55
C VAL A 5 2.92 2.68 -20.34
N LYS A 6 3.25 3.29 -19.20
CA LYS A 6 3.54 2.54 -17.98
C LYS A 6 2.26 2.34 -17.18
N ASP A 7 1.64 1.19 -17.38
CA ASP A 7 0.39 0.80 -16.72
C ASP A 7 0.62 -0.11 -15.52
N ASN A 8 -0.16 0.12 -14.46
CA ASN A 8 -0.34 -0.83 -13.38
C ASN A 8 -1.80 -0.80 -12.90
N ALA A 9 -2.13 -1.64 -11.91
CA ALA A 9 -3.49 -1.76 -11.38
C ALA A 9 -4.08 -0.44 -10.82
N TYR A 10 -3.25 0.54 -10.47
CA TYR A 10 -3.63 1.76 -9.76
C TYR A 10 -3.55 3.04 -10.60
N PHE A 11 -2.68 3.10 -11.61
CA PHE A 11 -2.59 4.25 -12.51
C PHE A 11 -1.93 3.88 -13.84
N SER A 12 -2.21 4.71 -14.84
CA SER A 12 -1.55 4.74 -16.14
C SER A 12 -0.75 6.03 -16.28
N VAL A 13 0.36 5.97 -17.03
CA VAL A 13 1.12 7.14 -17.44
C VAL A 13 1.23 7.14 -18.96
N ASP A 14 0.71 8.19 -19.60
CA ASP A 14 0.75 8.31 -21.05
C ASP A 14 2.13 8.73 -21.59
N SER A 15 2.23 8.78 -22.91
CA SER A 15 3.44 9.18 -23.64
C SER A 15 3.93 10.61 -23.36
N LYS A 16 3.08 11.44 -22.77
CA LYS A 16 3.37 12.83 -22.39
C LYS A 16 3.72 12.94 -20.90
N GLY A 17 3.74 11.82 -20.17
CA GLY A 17 3.99 11.78 -18.74
C GLY A 17 2.78 12.12 -17.88
N LEU A 18 1.58 12.18 -18.46
CA LEU A 18 0.35 12.45 -17.72
C LEU A 18 -0.10 11.18 -16.99
N LEU A 19 -0.26 11.30 -15.68
CA LEU A 19 -0.76 10.27 -14.81
C LEU A 19 -2.28 10.35 -14.69
N ALA A 20 -2.95 9.22 -14.89
CA ALA A 20 -4.36 9.05 -14.58
C ALA A 20 -4.54 7.86 -13.65
N PHE A 21 -5.26 8.06 -12.53
CA PHE A 21 -5.59 6.97 -11.63
C PHE A 21 -6.71 6.10 -12.21
N THR A 22 -6.58 4.79 -12.03
CA THR A 22 -7.68 3.85 -12.24
C THR A 22 -8.70 3.98 -11.11
N GLU A 23 -9.89 3.40 -11.25
CA GLU A 23 -10.87 3.35 -10.17
C GLU A 23 -10.30 2.69 -8.90
N GLN A 24 -9.50 1.64 -9.08
CA GLN A 24 -8.81 0.97 -7.97
C GLN A 24 -7.75 1.88 -7.32
N GLY A 25 -6.97 2.62 -8.10
CA GLY A 25 -6.05 3.64 -7.58
C GLY A 25 -6.75 4.76 -6.82
N MET A 26 -7.91 5.19 -7.32
CA MET A 26 -8.76 6.17 -6.63
C MET A 26 -9.28 5.63 -5.31
N ALA A 27 -9.77 4.38 -5.26
CA ALA A 27 -10.24 3.76 -4.04
C ALA A 27 -9.12 3.58 -3.01
N GLU A 28 -7.91 3.26 -3.47
CA GLU A 28 -6.74 3.00 -2.63
C GLU A 28 -6.15 4.29 -2.05
N TYR A 29 -5.90 5.30 -2.90
CA TYR A 29 -5.07 6.44 -2.53
C TYR A 29 -5.85 7.70 -2.16
N ARG A 30 -7.15 7.79 -2.45
CA ARG A 30 -7.94 9.00 -2.17
C ARG A 30 -7.95 9.35 -0.69
N SER A 31 -8.17 8.36 0.18
CA SER A 31 -8.16 8.60 1.63
C SER A 31 -6.76 8.95 2.14
N TYR A 32 -5.74 8.28 1.60
CA TYR A 32 -4.35 8.51 1.98
C TYR A 32 -3.88 9.93 1.65
N PHE A 33 -4.10 10.40 0.42
CA PHE A 33 -3.75 11.77 0.03
C PHE A 33 -4.68 12.81 0.65
N GLY A 34 -5.96 12.48 0.85
CA GLY A 34 -6.92 13.37 1.51
C GLY A 34 -6.52 13.75 2.93
N LYS A 35 -5.86 12.85 3.68
CA LYS A 35 -5.32 13.15 5.02
C LYS A 35 -4.21 14.20 5.01
N ALA A 36 -3.47 14.30 3.91
CA ALA A 36 -2.50 15.36 3.68
C ALA A 36 -3.12 16.62 3.04
N GLY A 37 -4.45 16.69 2.91
CA GLY A 37 -5.15 17.81 2.26
C GLY A 37 -5.04 17.84 0.74
N ILE A 38 -4.63 16.73 0.11
CA ILE A 38 -4.39 16.65 -1.33
C ILE A 38 -5.57 15.95 -2.00
N ASP A 39 -6.23 16.61 -2.97
CA ASP A 39 -7.17 15.93 -3.87
C ASP A 39 -6.38 15.12 -4.90
N ILE A 40 -6.52 13.80 -4.85
CA ILE A 40 -5.89 12.86 -5.78
C ILE A 40 -6.09 13.23 -7.26
N ARG A 41 -7.18 13.94 -7.61
CA ARG A 41 -7.45 14.40 -8.98
C ARG A 41 -6.49 15.48 -9.47
N THR A 42 -5.77 16.17 -8.58
CA THR A 42 -4.77 17.18 -8.94
C THR A 42 -3.39 16.59 -9.23
N ILE A 43 -3.18 15.30 -8.93
CA ILE A 43 -1.94 14.59 -9.23
C ILE A 43 -2.00 14.17 -10.71
N LYS A 44 -1.27 14.90 -11.57
CA LYS A 44 -1.31 14.71 -13.03
C LYS A 44 -0.01 14.17 -13.60
N SER A 45 1.02 13.97 -12.80
CA SER A 45 2.32 13.46 -13.23
C SER A 45 2.95 12.56 -12.17
N MET A 46 3.97 11.80 -12.58
CA MET A 46 4.77 11.03 -11.62
C MET A 46 5.52 11.92 -10.63
N GLU A 47 5.84 13.16 -11.00
CA GLU A 47 6.46 14.11 -10.08
C GLU A 47 5.47 14.56 -9.00
N ASP A 48 4.25 14.90 -9.40
CA ASP A 48 3.17 15.24 -8.45
C ASP A 48 2.86 14.07 -7.52
N PHE A 49 2.87 12.85 -8.06
CA PHE A 49 2.64 11.64 -7.27
C PHE A 49 3.72 11.44 -6.19
N LYS A 50 5.00 11.68 -6.53
CA LYS A 50 6.10 11.62 -5.58
C LYS A 50 5.95 12.69 -4.48
N LYS A 51 5.64 13.93 -4.86
CA LYS A 51 5.39 15.03 -3.92
C LYS A 51 4.21 14.72 -2.99
N ALA A 52 3.12 14.22 -3.53
CA ALA A 52 1.94 13.83 -2.76
C ALA A 52 2.25 12.68 -1.80
N ARG A 53 3.02 11.67 -2.22
CA ARG A 53 3.47 10.59 -1.33
C ARG A 53 4.37 11.08 -0.21
N GLN A 54 5.27 12.03 -0.49
CA GLN A 54 6.16 12.60 0.51
C GLN A 54 5.37 13.41 1.55
N ALA A 55 4.42 14.23 1.09
CA ALA A 55 3.53 15.01 1.96
C ALA A 55 2.60 14.10 2.80
N ALA A 56 2.14 12.99 2.23
CA ALA A 56 1.30 12.03 2.94
C ALA A 56 2.09 11.00 3.78
N SER A 57 3.43 11.04 3.75
CA SER A 57 4.27 10.08 4.47
C SER A 57 3.96 9.94 5.97
N PRO A 58 3.54 10.99 6.72
CA PRO A 58 3.16 10.84 8.12
C PRO A 58 1.94 9.94 8.35
N PHE A 59 1.12 9.70 7.31
CA PHE A 59 -0.07 8.84 7.36
C PHE A 59 0.18 7.46 6.74
N PHE A 60 1.42 7.15 6.38
CA PHE A 60 1.75 5.93 5.63
C PHE A 60 1.43 4.66 6.44
N ASP A 61 1.78 4.64 7.72
CA ASP A 61 1.54 3.48 8.58
C ASP A 61 0.04 3.22 8.76
N GLU A 62 -0.77 4.28 8.89
CA GLU A 62 -2.23 4.15 8.98
C GLU A 62 -2.84 3.69 7.65
N HIS A 63 -2.33 4.19 6.52
CA HIS A 63 -2.73 3.73 5.19
C HIS A 63 -2.38 2.25 4.99
N LEU A 64 -1.19 1.82 5.44
CA LEU A 64 -0.77 0.43 5.42
C LEU A 64 -1.68 -0.41 6.33
N ALA A 65 -1.92 -0.02 7.57
CA ALA A 65 -2.83 -0.72 8.47
C ALA A 65 -4.26 -0.83 7.89
N ALA A 66 -4.77 0.21 7.23
CA ALA A 66 -6.09 0.18 6.57
C ALA A 66 -6.11 -0.77 5.37
N LYS A 67 -5.07 -0.74 4.53
CA LYS A 67 -4.89 -1.68 3.42
C LYS A 67 -4.81 -3.11 3.92
N VAL A 68 -4.16 -3.32 5.07
CA VAL A 68 -3.99 -4.63 5.66
C VAL A 68 -5.21 -5.08 6.51
N LYS A 69 -6.16 -4.20 6.84
CA LYS A 69 -7.47 -4.60 7.39
C LYS A 69 -8.46 -5.10 6.33
N LYS A 70 -8.37 -4.64 5.07
CA LYS A 70 -9.36 -4.86 4.00
C LYS A 70 -9.23 -6.17 3.18
N GLY A 71 -8.48 -7.16 3.64
CA GLY A 71 -8.14 -8.36 2.87
C GLY A 71 -8.09 -9.59 3.78
N GLU A 72 -7.83 -10.77 3.22
CA GLU A 72 -7.74 -12.00 4.01
C GLU A 72 -6.68 -11.89 5.11
N LYS A 73 -7.01 -12.35 6.31
CA LYS A 73 -6.15 -12.22 7.50
C LYS A 73 -5.15 -13.39 7.59
N THR A 74 -4.38 -13.61 6.53
CA THR A 74 -3.28 -14.60 6.52
C THR A 74 -2.21 -14.22 7.54
N LEU A 75 -1.38 -15.17 7.97
CA LEU A 75 -0.37 -14.94 8.98
C LEU A 75 0.71 -13.94 8.50
N GLU A 76 1.12 -14.03 7.24
CA GLU A 76 2.06 -13.10 6.57
C GLU A 76 1.50 -11.68 6.57
N ARG A 77 0.19 -11.58 6.36
CA ARG A 77 -0.49 -10.30 6.29
C ARG A 77 -0.62 -9.65 7.66
N ARG A 78 -0.83 -10.43 8.72
CA ARG A 78 -0.76 -9.93 10.10
C ARG A 78 0.66 -9.54 10.48
N LEU A 79 1.68 -10.26 9.99
CA LEU A 79 3.08 -9.97 10.26
C LEU A 79 3.46 -8.60 9.68
N LEU A 80 3.02 -8.32 8.45
CA LEU A 80 3.19 -7.00 7.82
C LEU A 80 2.51 -5.86 8.59
N ILE A 81 1.36 -6.09 9.25
CA ILE A 81 0.75 -5.10 10.17
C ILE A 81 1.63 -4.89 11.38
N ALA A 82 2.06 -5.98 12.03
CA ALA A 82 2.83 -5.90 13.26
C ALA A 82 4.18 -5.18 13.04
N MET A 83 4.81 -5.39 11.87
CA MET A 83 6.00 -4.65 11.44
C MET A 83 5.73 -3.15 11.24
N ALA A 84 4.60 -2.79 10.61
CA ALA A 84 4.21 -1.39 10.40
C ALA A 84 3.87 -0.66 11.72
N GLU A 85 3.30 -1.38 12.69
CA GLU A 85 2.96 -0.86 14.02
C GLU A 85 4.14 -0.90 15.01
N SER A 86 5.32 -1.37 14.57
CA SER A 86 6.49 -1.63 15.43
C SER A 86 6.16 -2.49 16.66
N ASN A 87 5.21 -3.43 16.50
CA ASN A 87 4.73 -4.30 17.56
C ASN A 87 5.56 -5.57 17.63
N GLU A 88 6.73 -5.49 18.28
CA GLU A 88 7.72 -6.58 18.32
C GLU A 88 7.20 -7.91 18.88
N ASP A 89 6.28 -7.87 19.84
CA ASP A 89 5.72 -9.09 20.44
C ASP A 89 4.83 -9.84 19.45
N GLU A 90 4.01 -9.11 18.71
CA GLU A 90 3.13 -9.70 17.70
C GLU A 90 3.93 -10.14 16.46
N ILE A 91 5.02 -9.45 16.10
CA ILE A 91 5.98 -9.90 15.07
C ILE A 91 6.54 -11.29 15.44
N LYS A 92 7.12 -11.42 16.65
CA LYS A 92 7.73 -12.68 17.13
C LYS A 92 6.71 -13.83 17.21
N ARG A 93 5.46 -13.53 17.54
CA ARG A 93 4.39 -14.54 17.60
C ARG A 93 4.01 -15.01 16.19
N LEU A 94 3.87 -14.09 15.24
CA LEU A 94 3.45 -14.41 13.88
C LEU A 94 4.55 -15.12 13.08
N GLU A 95 5.82 -14.76 13.29
CA GLU A 95 6.97 -15.50 12.73
C GLU A 95 6.96 -16.97 13.15
N ARG A 96 6.68 -17.27 14.43
CA ARG A 96 6.58 -18.67 14.92
C ARG A 96 5.42 -19.43 14.31
N LEU A 97 4.28 -18.76 14.08
CA LEU A 97 3.11 -19.38 13.48
C LEU A 97 3.33 -19.68 12.00
N LEU A 98 3.99 -18.77 11.27
CA LEU A 98 4.40 -18.98 9.88
C LEU A 98 5.41 -20.11 9.75
N ASP A 99 6.44 -20.12 10.60
CA ASP A 99 7.47 -21.16 10.59
C ASP A 99 6.89 -22.55 10.96
N ALA A 100 5.83 -22.59 11.77
CA ALA A 100 5.09 -23.82 12.05
C ALA A 100 4.16 -24.25 10.91
N GLU A 101 3.50 -23.31 10.23
CA GLU A 101 2.67 -23.58 9.05
C GLU A 101 3.51 -24.13 7.89
N ASP A 102 4.66 -23.52 7.60
CA ASP A 102 5.62 -23.97 6.58
C ASP A 102 6.18 -25.37 6.88
N LYS A 103 6.30 -25.72 8.16
CA LYS A 103 6.75 -27.05 8.60
C LYS A 103 5.61 -28.07 8.70
N GLY A 104 4.37 -27.68 8.43
CA GLY A 104 3.19 -28.54 8.58
C GLY A 104 2.89 -28.93 10.04
N ILE A 105 3.41 -28.16 11.01
CA ILE A 105 3.27 -28.42 12.43
C ILE A 105 2.05 -27.65 12.95
N LYS A 106 1.02 -28.36 13.43
CA LYS A 106 -0.06 -27.73 14.21
C LYS A 106 0.47 -27.36 15.59
N LEU A 107 0.70 -26.07 15.82
CA LEU A 107 0.86 -25.54 17.18
C LEU A 107 -0.52 -25.54 17.85
N VAL A 108 -0.64 -26.39 18.88
CA VAL A 108 -1.82 -26.52 19.77
C VAL A 108 -1.76 -25.46 20.85
#